data_AF-A0A5E4L038-F1
#
_entry.id   AF-A0A5E4L038-F1
#
_cell.length_a   1.000
_cell.length_b   1.000
_cell.length_c   1.000
_cell.angle_alpha   90.00
_cell.angle_beta   90.00
_cell.angle_gamma   90.00
#
_symmetry.space_group_name_H-M   'P 1'
#
loop_
_entity.id
_entity.type
_entity.pdbx_description
1 polymer ?
#
loop_
_entity_poly.entity_id
_entity_poly.type
_entity_poly.pdbx_seq_one_letter_code
_entity_poly.pdbx_strand_id
1 'polypeptide(L)'
;MLTVMELYQLLPKTNCKKCGESTCMAFAVALLSRKRKIAECTPILEENFKKQREKLEALLLPTAGAEETGMIVHTELCTGCGNCVVACPVDVANDPKGAAIGRAPSNDKVIFKVVEGKVVASNIKECRRFGKNRVLCYACIDPCPTGAIEFV
;
A
#
# COMPACT_ATOMS: atom_id res chain seq x y z
N MET A 1 -4.46 11.64 1.37
CA MET A 1 -5.00 10.46 0.67
C MET A 1 -5.15 10.80 -0.80
N LEU A 2 -4.44 10.12 -1.68
CA LEU A 2 -4.53 10.32 -3.13
C LEU A 2 -5.85 9.74 -3.65
N THR A 3 -6.60 10.51 -4.44
CA THR A 3 -7.90 10.10 -4.97
C THR A 3 -7.81 9.73 -6.46
N VAL A 4 -8.75 8.88 -6.91
CA VAL A 4 -8.89 8.55 -8.33
C VAL A 4 -9.12 9.81 -9.17
N MET A 5 -9.86 10.78 -8.63
CA MET A 5 -10.18 12.03 -9.33
C MET A 5 -8.91 12.86 -9.58
N GLU A 6 -8.02 12.98 -8.59
CA GLU A 6 -6.75 13.69 -8.77
C GLU A 6 -5.89 13.09 -9.87
N LEU A 7 -5.81 11.75 -9.95
CA LEU A 7 -5.12 11.06 -11.04
C LEU A 7 -5.80 11.34 -12.38
N TYR A 8 -7.12 11.24 -12.45
CA TYR A 8 -7.89 11.47 -13.68
C TYR A 8 -7.71 12.91 -14.22
N GLN A 9 -7.62 13.90 -13.34
CA GLN A 9 -7.42 15.30 -13.75
C GLN A 9 -6.08 15.53 -14.44
N LEU A 10 -5.07 14.70 -14.15
CA LEU A 10 -3.74 14.76 -14.74
C LEU A 10 -3.57 13.87 -15.99
N LEU A 11 -4.58 13.07 -16.34
CA LEU A 11 -4.54 12.28 -17.57
C LEU A 11 -4.95 13.11 -18.79
N PRO A 12 -4.57 12.70 -20.02
CA PRO A 12 -4.91 13.41 -21.26
C PRO A 12 -6.41 13.40 -21.62
N LYS A 13 -7.22 12.58 -20.94
CA LYS A 13 -8.70 12.46 -21.13
C LYS A 13 -9.14 12.13 -22.57
N THR A 14 -8.27 11.50 -23.37
CA THR A 14 -8.58 11.15 -24.77
C THR A 14 -9.46 9.92 -24.93
N ASN A 15 -9.59 9.09 -23.88
CA ASN A 15 -10.31 7.80 -23.92
C ASN A 15 -9.92 6.90 -25.12
N CYS A 16 -8.68 6.99 -25.58
CA CYS A 16 -8.20 6.32 -26.79
C CYS A 16 -8.03 4.80 -26.68
N LYS A 17 -8.13 4.23 -25.47
CA LYS A 17 -7.99 2.78 -25.17
C LYS A 17 -6.62 2.15 -25.48
N LYS A 18 -5.61 2.95 -25.84
CA LYS A 18 -4.24 2.46 -26.17
C LYS A 18 -3.54 1.76 -24.99
N CYS A 19 -3.92 2.08 -23.75
CA CYS A 19 -3.43 1.42 -22.54
C CYS A 19 -4.18 0.12 -22.17
N GLY A 20 -5.17 -0.29 -22.97
CA GLY A 20 -5.99 -1.49 -22.72
C GLY A 20 -7.18 -1.28 -21.78
N GLU A 21 -7.36 -0.08 -21.22
CA GLU A 21 -8.53 0.26 -20.38
C GLU A 21 -9.64 0.92 -21.21
N SER A 22 -10.89 0.75 -20.80
CA SER A 22 -12.07 1.23 -21.55
C SER A 22 -12.20 2.76 -21.58
N THR A 23 -11.70 3.44 -20.56
CA THR A 23 -11.71 4.90 -20.39
C THR A 23 -10.47 5.39 -19.63
N CYS A 24 -10.16 6.68 -19.72
CA CYS A 24 -9.14 7.30 -18.87
C CYS A 24 -9.48 7.23 -17.38
N MET A 25 -10.77 7.22 -17.01
CA MET A 25 -11.19 7.01 -15.63
C MET A 25 -10.84 5.58 -15.15
N ALA A 26 -11.11 4.56 -15.97
CA ALA A 26 -10.72 3.19 -15.67
C ALA A 26 -9.19 3.05 -15.51
N PHE A 27 -8.43 3.75 -16.36
CA PHE A 27 -6.97 3.82 -16.22
C PHE A 27 -6.53 4.52 -14.92
N ALA A 28 -7.20 5.60 -14.50
CA ALA A 28 -6.90 6.27 -13.22
C ALA A 28 -7.14 5.33 -12.01
N VAL A 29 -8.23 4.54 -12.02
CA VAL A 29 -8.48 3.51 -11.00
C VAL A 29 -7.38 2.44 -11.03
N ALA A 30 -6.95 2.01 -12.22
CA ALA A 30 -5.89 1.03 -12.38
C ALA A 30 -4.52 1.53 -11.91
N LEU A 31 -4.22 2.83 -12.13
CA LEU A 31 -3.02 3.49 -11.62
C LEU A 31 -3.03 3.56 -10.09
N LEU A 32 -4.13 4.02 -9.47
CA LEU A 32 -4.26 4.07 -8.01
C LEU A 32 -4.11 2.67 -7.40
N SER A 33 -4.68 1.67 -8.07
CA SER A 33 -4.58 0.26 -7.67
C SER A 33 -3.23 -0.37 -8.03
N ARG A 34 -2.29 0.37 -8.63
CA ARG A 34 -0.99 -0.09 -9.19
C ARG A 34 -1.09 -1.34 -10.08
N LYS A 35 -2.25 -1.56 -10.72
CA LYS A 35 -2.46 -2.60 -11.73
C LYS A 35 -1.81 -2.23 -13.07
N ARG A 36 -1.64 -0.93 -13.32
CA ARG A 36 -1.02 -0.34 -14.50
C ARG A 36 0.05 0.66 -14.10
N LYS A 37 0.99 0.93 -15.01
CA LYS A 37 2.03 1.95 -14.90
C LYS A 37 1.71 3.13 -15.81
N ILE A 38 2.18 4.33 -15.44
CA ILE A 38 2.00 5.57 -16.22
C ILE A 38 2.52 5.39 -17.66
N ALA A 39 3.64 4.70 -17.83
CA ALA A 39 4.26 4.42 -19.12
C ALA A 39 3.37 3.66 -20.12
N GLU A 40 2.30 3.00 -19.66
CA GLU A 40 1.35 2.30 -20.53
C GLU A 40 0.34 3.25 -21.20
N CYS A 41 0.24 4.50 -20.75
CA CYS A 41 -0.57 5.53 -21.39
C CYS A 41 0.25 6.24 -22.47
N THR A 42 0.26 5.74 -23.71
CA THR A 42 1.09 6.35 -24.77
C THR A 42 0.86 7.88 -24.95
N PRO A 43 -0.36 8.44 -24.80
CA PRO A 43 -0.54 9.89 -24.94
C PRO A 43 0.13 10.70 -23.83
N ILE A 44 0.27 10.19 -22.59
CA ILE A 44 0.92 10.95 -21.50
C ILE A 44 2.44 11.13 -21.72
N LEU A 45 3.02 10.37 -22.65
CA LEU A 45 4.44 10.43 -22.98
C LEU A 45 4.78 11.54 -23.97
N GLU A 46 3.79 12.16 -24.59
CA GLU A 46 3.97 13.29 -25.52
C GLU A 46 4.44 14.55 -24.76
N GLU A 47 5.25 15.38 -25.42
CA GLU A 47 5.90 16.56 -24.79
C GLU A 47 4.90 17.59 -24.26
N ASN A 48 3.75 17.75 -24.90
CA ASN A 48 2.65 18.61 -24.44
C ASN A 48 2.11 18.21 -23.06
N PHE A 49 2.27 16.95 -22.65
CA PHE A 49 1.82 16.43 -21.37
C PHE A 49 2.95 16.21 -20.36
N LYS A 50 4.19 16.60 -20.67
CA LYS A 50 5.35 16.42 -19.80
C LYS A 50 5.13 16.89 -18.36
N LYS A 51 4.58 18.10 -18.17
CA LYS A 51 4.28 18.65 -16.82
C LYS A 51 3.25 17.81 -16.06
N GLN A 52 2.24 17.28 -16.77
CA GLN A 52 1.22 16.42 -16.17
C GLN A 52 1.81 15.07 -15.79
N ARG A 53 2.66 14.50 -16.67
CA ARG A 53 3.40 13.27 -16.41
C ARG A 53 4.27 13.38 -15.17
N GLU A 54 5.10 14.41 -15.07
CA GLU A 54 5.98 14.64 -13.92
C GLU A 54 5.18 14.76 -12.61
N LYS A 55 4.06 15.48 -12.64
CA LYS A 55 3.17 15.60 -11.46
C LYS A 55 2.50 14.26 -11.11
N LEU A 56 2.07 13.51 -12.10
CA LEU A 56 1.45 12.20 -11.92
C LEU A 56 2.46 11.18 -11.35
N GLU A 57 3.70 11.21 -11.83
CA GLU A 57 4.82 10.41 -11.31
C GLU A 57 5.13 10.78 -9.86
N ALA A 58 5.19 12.07 -9.54
CA ALA A 58 5.42 12.54 -8.17
C ALA A 58 4.35 12.07 -7.19
N LEU A 59 3.09 12.02 -7.61
CA LEU A 59 1.97 11.53 -6.78
C LEU A 59 1.96 10.01 -6.62
N LEU A 60 2.60 9.26 -7.53
CA LEU A 60 2.61 7.80 -7.55
C LEU A 60 3.95 7.20 -7.06
N LEU A 61 4.97 8.03 -6.85
CA LEU A 61 6.20 7.61 -6.18
C LEU A 61 5.84 7.03 -4.81
N PRO A 62 6.42 5.86 -4.43
CA PRO A 62 6.35 5.42 -3.05
C PRO A 62 6.88 6.54 -2.17
N THR A 63 6.09 6.99 -1.19
CA THR A 63 6.61 7.85 -0.14
C THR A 63 7.84 7.16 0.45
N ALA A 64 8.96 7.86 0.58
CA ALA A 64 10.20 7.28 1.10
C ALA A 64 9.90 6.56 2.43
N GLY A 65 10.18 5.24 2.50
CA GLY A 65 9.88 4.39 3.66
C GLY A 65 8.65 3.49 3.53
N ALA A 66 7.91 3.53 2.41
CA ALA A 66 6.79 2.62 2.17
C ALA A 66 7.25 1.26 1.61
N GLU A 67 6.81 0.18 2.25
CA GLU A 67 6.98 -1.19 1.76
C GLU A 67 6.22 -1.41 0.43
N GLU A 68 6.48 -2.52 -0.26
CA GLU A 68 5.75 -2.87 -1.51
C GLU A 68 4.23 -2.96 -1.31
N THR A 69 3.81 -3.25 -0.08
CA THR A 69 2.42 -3.27 0.39
C THR A 69 1.77 -1.88 0.48
N GLY A 70 2.56 -0.81 0.31
CA GLY A 70 2.22 0.57 0.61
C GLY A 70 2.30 0.90 2.11
N MET A 71 2.74 -0.03 2.96
CA MET A 71 2.74 0.16 4.40
C MET A 71 3.90 1.04 4.86
N ILE A 72 3.60 1.99 5.75
CA ILE A 72 4.61 2.73 6.51
C ILE A 72 4.33 2.50 8.00
N VAL A 73 5.39 2.24 8.76
CA VAL A 73 5.33 2.18 10.23
C VAL A 73 6.13 3.34 10.80
N HIS A 74 5.41 4.29 11.40
CA HIS A 74 5.94 5.46 12.10
C HIS A 74 6.45 5.04 13.49
N THR A 75 7.75 4.71 13.57
CA THR A 75 8.35 4.21 14.81
C THR A 75 8.32 5.24 15.94
N GLU A 76 8.30 6.53 15.60
CA GLU A 76 8.14 7.65 16.51
C GLU A 76 6.77 7.69 17.19
N LEU A 77 5.70 7.23 16.53
CA LEU A 77 4.34 7.14 17.08
C LEU A 77 4.04 5.77 17.71
N CYS A 78 4.85 4.76 17.40
CA CYS A 78 4.60 3.39 17.84
C CYS A 78 4.89 3.20 19.34
N THR A 79 3.93 2.64 20.07
CA THR A 79 4.07 2.32 21.50
C THR A 79 4.43 0.85 21.78
N GLY A 80 4.54 0.03 20.73
CA GLY A 80 4.89 -1.39 20.88
C GLY A 80 3.78 -2.27 21.44
N CYS A 81 2.52 -1.79 21.51
CA CYS A 81 1.41 -2.54 22.11
C CYS A 81 1.08 -3.88 21.42
N GLY A 82 1.51 -4.09 20.17
CA GLY A 82 1.33 -5.36 19.47
C GLY A 82 -0.08 -5.62 18.94
N ASN A 83 -1.02 -4.66 19.03
CA ASN A 83 -2.39 -4.84 18.51
C ASN A 83 -2.42 -5.25 17.03
N CYS A 84 -1.52 -4.69 16.22
CA CYS A 84 -1.40 -5.06 14.80
C CYS A 84 -0.94 -6.52 14.59
N VAL A 85 -0.19 -7.10 15.53
CA VAL A 85 0.25 -8.50 15.50
C VAL A 85 -0.95 -9.43 15.72
N VAL A 86 -1.80 -9.11 16.71
CA VAL A 86 -2.96 -9.94 17.07
C VAL A 86 -4.15 -9.73 16.13
N ALA A 87 -4.35 -8.52 15.63
CA ALA A 87 -5.45 -8.21 14.72
C ALA A 87 -5.20 -8.67 13.27
N CYS A 88 -3.93 -8.89 12.90
CA CYS A 88 -3.59 -9.33 11.56
C CYS A 88 -4.11 -10.78 11.31
N PRO A 89 -5.03 -10.98 10.35
CA PRO A 89 -5.57 -12.32 10.07
C PRO A 89 -4.53 -13.30 9.53
N VAL A 90 -3.44 -12.80 8.95
CA VAL A 90 -2.33 -13.62 8.46
C VAL A 90 -1.46 -14.08 9.63
N ASP A 91 -1.16 -13.18 10.56
CA ASP A 91 -0.30 -13.48 11.72
C ASP A 91 -0.96 -14.49 12.64
N VAL A 92 -2.26 -14.34 12.94
CA VAL A 92 -3.00 -15.30 13.77
C VAL A 92 -3.12 -16.68 13.10
N ALA A 93 -3.22 -16.73 11.77
CA ALA A 93 -3.26 -17.99 11.03
C ALA A 93 -1.88 -18.68 11.00
N ASN A 94 -0.81 -17.90 10.82
CA ASN A 94 0.56 -18.39 10.71
C ASN A 94 1.20 -18.67 12.09
N ASP A 95 0.69 -18.08 13.16
CA ASP A 95 1.15 -18.29 14.53
C ASP A 95 0.00 -18.43 15.56
N PRO A 96 -0.70 -19.58 15.56
CA PRO A 96 -1.79 -19.85 16.48
C PRO A 96 -1.38 -19.93 17.97
N LYS A 97 -0.08 -20.11 18.25
CA LYS A 97 0.44 -20.32 19.62
C LYS A 97 1.17 -19.10 20.19
N GLY A 98 1.51 -18.11 19.36
CA GLY A 98 2.05 -16.82 19.78
C GLY A 98 1.05 -15.70 19.50
N ALA A 99 1.07 -15.16 18.28
CA ALA A 99 0.25 -14.03 17.85
C ALA A 99 -1.25 -14.19 18.18
N ALA A 100 -1.86 -15.35 17.87
CA ALA A 100 -3.30 -15.55 18.05
C ALA A 100 -3.78 -15.51 19.51
N ILE A 101 -2.88 -15.73 20.47
CA ILE A 101 -3.20 -15.72 21.91
C ILE A 101 -2.63 -14.48 22.62
N GLY A 102 -2.21 -13.46 21.88
CA GLY A 102 -1.68 -12.22 22.43
C GLY A 102 -0.27 -12.33 23.03
N ARG A 103 0.48 -13.36 22.66
CA ARG A 103 1.91 -13.47 23.00
C ARG A 103 2.77 -12.94 21.86
N ALA A 104 4.04 -12.67 22.15
CA ALA A 104 5.02 -12.37 21.12
C ALA A 104 5.06 -13.50 20.08
N PRO A 105 5.26 -13.18 18.79
CA PRO A 105 5.31 -14.18 17.73
C PRO A 105 6.29 -15.33 18.03
N SER A 106 5.85 -16.57 17.82
CA SER A 106 6.65 -17.78 18.09
C SER A 106 7.52 -18.22 16.92
N ASN A 107 7.38 -17.57 15.75
CA ASN A 107 8.08 -17.90 14.52
C ASN A 107 8.18 -16.69 13.57
N ASP A 108 8.87 -16.86 12.45
CA ASP A 108 9.17 -15.80 11.48
C ASP A 108 8.15 -15.68 10.34
N LYS A 109 7.04 -16.43 10.38
CA LYS A 109 6.01 -16.42 9.33
C LYS A 109 4.96 -15.31 9.51
N VAL A 110 5.09 -14.49 10.53
CA VAL A 110 4.20 -13.36 10.83
C VAL A 110 4.62 -12.10 10.07
N ILE A 111 3.67 -11.22 9.77
CA ILE A 111 3.93 -9.92 9.17
C ILE A 111 4.58 -9.00 10.21
N PHE A 112 4.05 -8.94 11.43
CA PHE A 112 4.50 -7.99 12.44
C PHE A 112 5.25 -8.65 13.58
N LYS A 113 6.31 -7.98 14.04
CA LYS A 113 7.00 -8.29 15.30
C LYS A 113 7.17 -7.03 16.13
N VAL A 114 7.27 -7.19 17.44
CA VAL A 114 7.68 -6.09 18.34
C VAL A 114 9.13 -6.32 18.71
N VAL A 115 10.01 -5.43 18.26
CA VAL A 115 11.46 -5.44 18.50
C VAL A 115 11.81 -4.12 19.17
N GLU A 116 12.47 -4.17 20.33
CA GLU A 116 12.87 -2.98 21.10
C GLU A 116 11.68 -2.02 21.38
N GLY A 117 10.50 -2.58 21.65
CA GLY A 117 9.29 -1.82 21.93
C GLY A 117 8.67 -1.14 20.70
N LYS A 118 9.11 -1.47 19.48
CA LYS A 118 8.58 -0.93 18.23
C LYS A 118 8.12 -2.05 17.31
N VAL A 119 7.03 -1.79 16.59
CA VAL A 119 6.54 -2.72 15.58
C VAL A 119 7.45 -2.64 14.36
N VAL A 120 7.87 -3.79 13.86
CA VAL A 120 8.64 -3.94 12.62
C VAL A 120 7.92 -4.91 11.69
N ALA A 121 7.91 -4.60 10.40
CA ALA A 121 7.44 -5.52 9.37
C ALA A 121 8.54 -6.56 9.09
N SER A 122 8.21 -7.84 9.18
CA SER A 122 9.19 -8.94 9.07
C SER A 122 8.95 -9.86 7.86
N ASN A 123 7.69 -10.24 7.58
CA ASN A 123 7.36 -11.04 6.39
C ASN A 123 6.25 -10.37 5.55
N ILE A 124 6.60 -9.26 4.90
CA ILE A 124 5.66 -8.48 4.08
C ILE A 124 5.10 -9.25 2.88
N LYS A 125 5.75 -10.34 2.43
CA LYS A 125 5.30 -11.12 1.27
C LYS A 125 3.98 -11.84 1.52
N GLU A 126 3.71 -12.18 2.77
CA GLU A 126 2.45 -12.79 3.22
C GLU A 126 1.34 -11.75 3.46
N CYS A 127 1.68 -10.45 3.40
CA CYS A 127 0.68 -9.40 3.54
C CYS A 127 -0.34 -9.47 2.42
N ARG A 128 -1.62 -9.40 2.80
CA ARG A 128 -2.75 -9.34 1.83
C ARG A 128 -2.65 -8.17 0.85
N ARG A 129 -1.84 -7.15 1.16
CA ARG A 129 -1.58 -6.00 0.29
C ARG A 129 -0.35 -6.17 -0.61
N PHE A 130 0.36 -7.29 -0.51
CA PHE A 130 1.56 -7.58 -1.29
C PHE A 130 1.21 -8.13 -2.69
N GLY A 131 2.01 -7.75 -3.68
CA GLY A 131 1.95 -8.32 -5.03
C GLY A 131 0.75 -7.91 -5.88
N LYS A 132 0.59 -8.61 -7.02
CA LYS A 132 -0.37 -8.26 -8.09
C LYS A 132 -1.84 -8.42 -7.69
N ASN A 133 -2.13 -9.37 -6.80
CA ASN A 133 -3.50 -9.68 -6.34
C ASN A 133 -3.82 -9.06 -4.98
N ARG A 134 -3.13 -7.96 -4.64
CA ARG A 134 -3.33 -7.24 -3.40
C ARG A 134 -4.80 -6.85 -3.20
N VAL A 135 -5.31 -7.08 -2.00
CA VAL A 135 -6.64 -6.68 -1.58
C VAL A 135 -6.56 -5.51 -0.62
N LEU A 136 -7.62 -4.70 -0.57
CA LEU A 136 -7.74 -3.64 0.42
C LEU A 136 -7.93 -4.27 1.80
N CYS A 137 -6.90 -4.16 2.64
CA CYS A 137 -6.88 -4.64 4.02
C CYS A 137 -6.41 -3.50 4.93
N TYR A 138 -7.05 -3.35 6.09
CA TYR A 138 -6.78 -2.30 7.08
C TYR A 138 -6.59 -2.85 8.50
N ALA A 139 -6.50 -4.17 8.66
CA ALA A 139 -6.49 -4.85 9.96
C ALA A 139 -5.38 -4.42 10.93
N CYS A 140 -4.26 -3.90 10.43
CA CYS A 140 -3.18 -3.37 11.28
C CYS A 140 -3.33 -1.88 11.64
N ILE A 141 -4.14 -1.13 10.88
CA ILE A 141 -4.41 0.30 11.10
C ILE A 141 -5.59 0.47 12.06
N ASP A 142 -6.69 -0.24 11.82
CA ASP A 142 -7.94 -0.10 12.58
C ASP A 142 -7.75 -0.21 14.12
N PRO A 143 -6.92 -1.13 14.66
CA PRO A 143 -6.71 -1.25 16.10
C PRO A 143 -5.51 -0.44 16.63
N CYS A 144 -4.85 0.37 15.78
CA CYS A 144 -3.67 1.13 16.16
C CYS A 144 -4.07 2.37 16.97
N PRO A 145 -3.75 2.44 18.28
CA PRO A 145 -4.23 3.53 19.13
C PRO A 145 -3.56 4.87 18.85
N THR A 146 -2.38 4.86 18.21
CA THR A 146 -1.58 6.06 17.95
C THR A 146 -1.53 6.45 16.48
N GLY A 147 -2.20 5.71 15.59
CA GLY A 147 -2.10 5.93 14.15
C GLY A 147 -0.69 5.72 13.59
N ALA A 148 0.13 4.88 14.24
CA ALA A 148 1.52 4.63 13.86
C ALA A 148 1.71 3.81 12.57
N ILE A 149 0.63 3.32 11.96
CA ILE A 149 0.69 2.55 10.71
C ILE A 149 -0.22 3.22 9.70
N GLU A 150 0.32 3.51 8.51
CA GLU A 150 -0.44 4.03 7.38
C GLU A 150 -0.21 3.23 6.10
N PHE A 151 -1.11 3.39 5.12
CA PHE A 151 -0.96 2.86 3.77
C PHE A 151 -0.94 4.00 2.74
N VAL A 152 0.07 3.99 1.86
CA VAL A 152 0.28 4.96 0.75
C VAL A 152 0.27 4.31 -0.64
#